data_AF-A0A8H5NJT2-F1
#
_entry.id   AF-A0A8H5NJT2-F1
#
_cell.length_a   1.000
_cell.length_b   1.000
_cell.length_c   1.000
_cell.angle_alpha   90.00
_cell.angle_beta   90.00
_cell.angle_gamma   90.00
#
_symmetry.space_group_name_H-M   'P 1'
#
loop_
_entity.id
_entity.type
_entity.pdbx_description
1 polymer ?
#
loop_
_entity_poly.entity_id
_entity_poly.type
_entity_poly.pdbx_seq_one_letter_code
_entity_poly.pdbx_strand_id
1 'polypeptide(L)'
;MIPCEAEKTTGKTRDELVDELLELYPNDQSIGIPSLEIRPHVIQPGDDYAKDLGLQYRRVNAISGDFVMNYQRRRVNEAWAKHGVPSYACRFNIMPNGHRPQGRVGHFQEVAFVFHNINGDEYDTNPFGGNGTYPADAKAMSKTISTAWINFVNGHDPNGNSGPVLFNGNKWPIYEPPHGLMTRTSRHLHSPSTCNLHDHITSRSLLQDIIHTVSGMATGVSHDLTTQSSPEKLLRIGTGCCGSVWADAGSSKDNGTPSCIKREDGDPHRSITNEHFIHQLVVQSLQLNPQHARNFRIPLCRGFLNKEDEAWSLVLSRLPPDSKPCNALLSEKVQPLSEDVRKLLVSKFARGGSDQDAIINDKKNEHCLIRPYLGRRKKDWGDTNRSTFFSLRNFPLHLDRMIELGLDVQRYAKVMAEGLAFLHWVARIDANDVEFVLARSRSTSHSHPNTPFDATIFGTHSMWIIDFDCCNPVTMDENGAAIAAECFWRNDPYYPRPGSTDTSDQEFWCAFKDHYLKVGGEMLKKEEQSVKGLPQLLISIVEEGPKFAKKNT
;
A
#
# COMPACT_ATOMS: atom_id res chain seq x y z
N MET A 1 12.16 -14.83 -3.36
CA MET A 1 12.64 -14.94 -1.97
C MET A 1 13.77 -15.95 -1.94
N ILE A 2 14.96 -15.58 -1.46
CA ILE A 2 16.02 -16.54 -1.17
C ILE A 2 15.94 -16.79 0.34
N PRO A 3 15.56 -17.99 0.80
CA PRO A 3 15.46 -18.29 2.22
C PRO A 3 16.76 -17.95 2.97
N CYS A 4 16.69 -17.54 4.23
CA CYS A 4 17.89 -17.31 5.06
C CYS A 4 18.72 -18.60 5.23
N GLU A 5 18.08 -19.76 5.06
CA GLU A 5 18.74 -21.07 5.06
C GLU A 5 19.21 -21.50 3.66
N ALA A 6 19.06 -20.67 2.63
CA ALA A 6 19.42 -21.04 1.26
C ALA A 6 20.90 -21.42 1.14
N GLU A 7 21.78 -20.74 1.86
CA GLU A 7 23.21 -21.12 1.93
C GLU A 7 23.39 -22.52 2.52
N LYS A 8 22.63 -22.88 3.56
CA LYS A 8 22.69 -24.20 4.20
C LYS A 8 22.04 -25.30 3.36
N THR A 9 20.97 -24.98 2.63
CA THR A 9 20.14 -25.95 1.90
C THR A 9 20.57 -26.13 0.45
N THR A 10 21.15 -25.09 -0.17
CA THR A 10 21.58 -25.09 -1.58
C THR A 10 23.10 -25.06 -1.74
N GLY A 11 23.84 -24.67 -0.69
CA GLY A 11 25.29 -24.46 -0.75
C GLY A 11 25.71 -23.18 -1.47
N LYS A 12 24.76 -22.33 -1.90
CA LYS A 12 25.00 -21.09 -2.64
C LYS A 12 24.68 -19.86 -1.79
N THR A 13 25.51 -18.84 -1.92
CA THR A 13 25.29 -17.51 -1.34
C THR A 13 24.03 -16.87 -1.91
N ARG A 14 23.50 -15.89 -1.18
CA ARG A 14 22.39 -15.07 -1.67
C ARG A 14 22.69 -14.44 -3.04
N ASP A 15 23.89 -13.91 -3.23
CA ASP A 15 24.26 -13.25 -4.48
C ASP A 15 24.33 -14.25 -5.64
N GLU A 16 24.89 -15.44 -5.44
CA GLU A 16 24.89 -16.51 -6.46
C GLU A 16 23.48 -16.96 -6.84
N LEU A 17 22.55 -17.00 -5.88
CA LEU A 17 21.15 -17.35 -6.13
C LEU A 17 20.39 -16.23 -6.85
N VAL A 18 20.74 -14.96 -6.58
CA VAL A 18 20.22 -13.83 -7.37
C VAL A 18 20.74 -13.92 -8.79
N ASP A 19 22.03 -14.18 -8.98
CA ASP A 19 22.63 -14.29 -10.31
C ASP A 19 22.00 -15.44 -11.09
N GLU A 20 21.81 -16.62 -10.48
CA GLU A 20 21.10 -17.74 -11.10
C GLU A 20 19.64 -17.40 -11.46
N LEU A 21 18.92 -16.68 -10.59
CA LEU A 21 17.57 -16.21 -10.90
C LEU A 21 17.58 -15.25 -12.10
N LEU A 22 18.55 -14.34 -12.17
CA LEU A 22 18.68 -13.36 -13.24
C LEU A 22 19.14 -14.00 -14.56
N GLU A 23 19.87 -15.11 -14.50
CA GLU A 23 20.17 -15.96 -15.66
C GLU A 23 18.92 -16.70 -16.17
N LEU A 24 18.07 -17.19 -15.25
CA LEU A 24 16.83 -17.88 -15.60
C LEU A 24 15.76 -16.94 -16.17
N TYR A 25 15.76 -15.69 -15.71
CA TYR A 25 14.90 -14.62 -16.22
C TYR A 25 15.79 -13.51 -16.75
N PRO A 26 16.39 -13.63 -17.95
CA PRO A 26 17.27 -12.59 -18.47
C PRO A 26 16.53 -11.28 -18.73
N ASN A 27 17.28 -10.19 -18.86
CA ASN A 27 16.76 -8.90 -19.32
C ASN A 27 16.50 -8.94 -20.83
N ASP A 28 15.57 -9.80 -21.25
CA ASP A 28 15.18 -9.99 -22.63
C ASP A 28 13.64 -9.90 -22.71
N GLN A 29 13.16 -8.86 -23.39
CA GLN A 29 11.73 -8.62 -23.52
C GLN A 29 11.02 -9.64 -24.41
N SER A 30 11.76 -10.42 -25.22
CA SER A 30 11.18 -11.44 -26.11
C SER A 30 10.60 -12.63 -25.34
N ILE A 31 11.12 -12.91 -24.15
CA ILE A 31 10.68 -14.03 -23.30
C ILE A 31 9.92 -13.57 -22.04
N GLY A 32 9.72 -12.25 -21.87
CA GLY A 32 9.03 -11.69 -20.71
C GLY A 32 7.50 -11.74 -20.83
N ILE A 33 6.80 -11.24 -19.79
CA ILE A 33 5.33 -11.23 -19.71
C ILE A 33 4.78 -9.79 -19.61
N PRO A 34 3.84 -9.37 -20.47
CA PRO A 34 3.24 -10.10 -21.59
C PRO A 34 4.27 -10.48 -22.65
N SER A 35 3.97 -11.43 -23.54
CA SER A 35 4.88 -11.81 -24.65
C SER A 35 4.92 -10.73 -25.75
N LEU A 36 5.91 -10.78 -26.64
CA LEU A 36 5.95 -9.89 -27.80
C LEU A 36 4.86 -10.22 -28.84
N GLU A 37 4.43 -11.48 -28.94
CA GLU A 37 3.27 -11.85 -29.76
C GLU A 37 2.00 -11.12 -29.29
N ILE A 38 1.76 -11.12 -27.98
CA ILE A 38 0.60 -10.47 -27.39
C ILE A 38 0.78 -8.95 -27.38
N ARG A 39 1.98 -8.44 -27.14
CA ARG A 39 2.29 -7.01 -27.16
C ARG A 39 3.57 -6.78 -27.96
N PRO A 40 3.49 -6.47 -29.27
CA PRO A 40 4.67 -6.35 -30.13
C PRO A 40 5.64 -5.22 -29.76
N HIS A 41 5.18 -4.21 -29.02
CA HIS A 41 6.01 -3.06 -28.62
C HIS A 41 7.14 -3.46 -27.66
N VAL A 42 8.38 -3.28 -28.10
CA VAL A 42 9.57 -3.41 -27.24
C VAL A 42 9.75 -2.10 -26.46
N ILE A 43 9.79 -2.17 -25.14
CA ILE A 43 9.94 -0.99 -24.27
C ILE A 43 11.37 -0.46 -24.41
N GLN A 44 11.52 0.80 -24.81
CA GLN A 44 12.83 1.44 -25.00
C GLN A 44 13.04 2.58 -24.00
N PRO A 45 14.30 2.88 -23.61
CA PRO A 45 14.59 4.03 -22.76
C PRO A 45 13.99 5.33 -23.32
N GLY A 46 13.31 6.09 -22.45
CA GLY A 46 12.70 7.37 -22.81
C GLY A 46 11.32 7.29 -23.48
N ASP A 47 10.84 6.10 -23.86
CA ASP A 47 9.47 5.93 -24.34
C ASP A 47 8.46 6.04 -23.18
N ASP A 48 7.19 6.32 -23.50
CA ASP A 48 6.16 6.54 -22.48
C ASP A 48 5.88 5.29 -21.65
N TYR A 49 6.07 4.10 -22.22
CA TYR A 49 5.95 2.85 -21.47
C TYR A 49 7.08 2.65 -20.46
N ALA A 50 8.30 3.09 -20.76
CA ALA A 50 9.42 3.06 -19.85
C ALA A 50 9.21 4.04 -18.69
N LYS A 51 8.58 5.20 -18.95
CA LYS A 51 8.20 6.17 -17.91
C LYS A 51 7.09 5.63 -17.01
N ASP A 52 6.10 4.96 -17.59
CA ASP A 52 4.91 4.48 -16.88
C ASP A 52 5.14 3.14 -16.15
N LEU A 53 5.88 2.20 -16.77
CA LEU A 53 5.98 0.80 -16.33
C LEU A 53 7.42 0.38 -15.97
N GLY A 54 8.42 1.12 -16.44
CA GLY A 54 9.84 0.77 -16.30
C GLY A 54 10.35 -0.24 -17.34
N LEU A 55 11.66 -0.22 -17.59
CA LEU A 55 12.32 -1.06 -18.58
C LEU A 55 12.28 -2.56 -18.25
N GLN A 56 12.24 -2.91 -16.96
CA GLN A 56 12.20 -4.30 -16.50
C GLN A 56 10.79 -4.88 -16.40
N TYR A 57 9.75 -4.15 -16.81
CA TYR A 57 8.34 -4.52 -16.61
C TYR A 57 8.04 -5.98 -16.98
N ARG A 58 8.45 -6.41 -18.17
CA ARG A 58 8.16 -7.77 -18.66
C ARG A 58 8.87 -8.85 -17.87
N ARG A 59 10.10 -8.58 -17.47
CA ARG A 59 10.95 -9.49 -16.68
C ARG A 59 10.40 -9.65 -15.27
N VAL A 60 10.03 -8.53 -14.64
CA VAL A 60 9.46 -8.52 -13.30
C VAL A 60 8.12 -9.25 -13.26
N ASN A 61 7.24 -9.04 -14.24
CA ASN A 61 5.99 -9.79 -14.32
C ASN A 61 6.19 -11.30 -14.46
N ALA A 62 7.19 -11.73 -15.23
CA ALA A 62 7.53 -13.15 -15.37
C ALA A 62 8.01 -13.74 -14.03
N ILE A 63 8.96 -13.08 -13.36
CA ILE A 63 9.46 -13.50 -12.04
C ILE A 63 8.33 -13.55 -11.02
N SER A 64 7.55 -12.47 -10.90
CA SER A 64 6.49 -12.36 -9.90
C SER A 64 5.35 -13.34 -10.16
N GLY A 65 4.89 -13.46 -11.41
CA GLY A 65 3.82 -14.40 -11.77
C GLY A 65 4.20 -15.86 -11.53
N ASP A 66 5.44 -16.23 -11.84
CA ASP A 66 5.94 -17.56 -11.55
C ASP A 66 6.09 -17.80 -10.05
N PHE A 67 6.71 -16.86 -9.34
CA PHE A 67 6.91 -17.00 -7.89
C PHE A 67 5.59 -17.14 -7.12
N VAL A 68 4.59 -16.32 -7.46
CA VAL A 68 3.32 -16.26 -6.71
C VAL A 68 2.35 -17.37 -7.12
N MET A 69 2.23 -17.66 -8.42
CA MET A 69 1.15 -18.53 -8.93
C MET A 69 1.66 -19.71 -9.77
N ASN A 70 2.39 -19.45 -10.85
CA ASN A 70 2.59 -20.47 -11.89
C ASN A 70 3.53 -21.59 -11.45
N TYR A 71 4.58 -21.28 -10.70
CA TYR A 71 5.54 -22.27 -10.21
C TYR A 71 4.86 -23.25 -9.26
N GLN A 72 4.12 -22.75 -8.27
CA GLN A 72 3.43 -23.60 -7.29
C GLN A 72 2.36 -24.46 -7.96
N ARG A 73 1.56 -23.86 -8.86
CA ARG A 73 0.59 -24.61 -9.66
C ARG A 73 1.27 -25.76 -10.42
N ARG A 74 2.41 -25.50 -11.08
CA ARG A 74 3.14 -26.55 -11.81
C ARG A 74 3.59 -27.68 -10.88
N ARG A 75 4.22 -27.34 -9.75
CA ARG A 75 4.71 -28.34 -8.78
C ARG A 75 3.60 -29.23 -8.23
N VAL A 76 2.44 -28.66 -7.93
CA VAL A 76 1.29 -29.42 -7.41
C VAL A 76 0.77 -30.37 -8.48
N ASN A 77 0.64 -29.93 -9.73
CA ASN A 77 0.21 -30.80 -10.84
C ASN A 77 1.24 -31.93 -11.11
N GLU A 78 2.54 -31.64 -11.06
CA GLU A 78 3.60 -32.65 -11.15
C GLU A 78 3.52 -33.66 -10.00
N ALA A 79 3.26 -33.20 -8.78
CA ALA A 79 3.09 -34.05 -7.61
C ALA A 79 1.84 -34.94 -7.72
N TRP A 80 0.70 -34.40 -8.15
CA TRP A 80 -0.52 -35.17 -8.39
C TRP A 80 -0.33 -36.24 -9.46
N ALA A 81 0.25 -35.86 -10.61
CA ALA A 81 0.54 -36.80 -11.68
C ALA A 81 1.47 -37.94 -11.22
N LYS A 82 2.50 -37.65 -10.42
CA LYS A 82 3.39 -38.67 -9.83
C LYS A 82 2.65 -39.69 -8.96
N HIS A 83 1.55 -39.29 -8.34
CA HIS A 83 0.73 -40.16 -7.49
C HIS A 83 -0.50 -40.74 -8.22
N GLY A 84 -0.55 -40.62 -9.56
CA GLY A 84 -1.66 -41.12 -10.36
C GLY A 84 -2.97 -40.36 -10.14
N VAL A 85 -2.92 -39.14 -9.59
CA VAL A 85 -4.08 -38.27 -9.40
C VAL A 85 -4.27 -37.43 -10.66
N PRO A 86 -5.38 -37.62 -11.42
CA PRO A 86 -5.65 -36.78 -12.58
C PRO A 86 -5.82 -35.32 -12.18
N SER A 87 -5.21 -34.43 -12.95
CA SER A 87 -5.34 -32.98 -12.76
C SER A 87 -5.45 -32.27 -14.09
N TYR A 88 -6.07 -31.09 -14.10
CA TYR A 88 -6.32 -30.31 -15.30
C TYR A 88 -5.81 -28.89 -15.07
N ALA A 89 -4.92 -28.44 -15.95
CA ALA A 89 -4.31 -27.13 -15.87
C ALA A 89 -4.70 -26.29 -17.10
N CYS A 90 -5.05 -25.03 -16.87
CA CYS A 90 -5.27 -24.06 -17.95
C CYS A 90 -4.29 -22.89 -17.87
N ARG A 91 -4.19 -22.17 -18.99
CA ARG A 91 -3.66 -20.81 -19.06
C ARG A 91 -4.78 -19.93 -19.59
N PHE A 92 -5.39 -19.16 -18.71
CA PHE A 92 -6.39 -18.18 -19.12
C PHE A 92 -5.72 -17.03 -19.88
N ASN A 93 -6.18 -16.76 -21.10
CA ASN A 93 -5.57 -15.76 -21.98
C ASN A 93 -6.63 -14.98 -22.77
N ILE A 94 -7.78 -14.74 -22.15
CA ILE A 94 -8.84 -13.92 -22.72
C ILE A 94 -8.75 -12.54 -22.07
N MET A 95 -8.68 -11.50 -22.89
CA MET A 95 -8.70 -10.12 -22.41
C MET A 95 -10.15 -9.67 -22.23
N PRO A 96 -10.59 -9.34 -21.01
CA PRO A 96 -11.93 -8.82 -20.79
C PRO A 96 -12.11 -7.43 -21.39
N ASN A 97 -13.36 -7.07 -21.72
CA ASN A 97 -13.70 -5.71 -22.11
C ASN A 97 -13.51 -4.73 -20.94
N GLY A 98 -13.05 -3.51 -21.24
CA GLY A 98 -12.77 -2.48 -20.24
C GLY A 98 -11.34 -2.47 -19.70
N HIS A 99 -10.53 -3.48 -20.01
CA HIS A 99 -9.15 -3.55 -19.53
C HIS A 99 -8.17 -2.68 -20.31
N ARG A 100 -7.28 -2.01 -19.56
CA ARG A 100 -6.19 -1.22 -20.13
C ARG A 100 -5.26 -2.12 -20.98
N PRO A 101 -4.93 -1.75 -22.23
CA PRO A 101 -4.11 -2.57 -23.12
C PRO A 101 -2.73 -2.95 -22.54
N GLN A 102 -2.20 -2.13 -21.62
CA GLN A 102 -0.87 -2.28 -21.04
C GLN A 102 -0.71 -3.53 -20.16
N GLY A 103 -1.71 -3.86 -19.33
CA GLY A 103 -1.65 -4.97 -18.37
C GLY A 103 -2.03 -6.33 -18.95
N ARG A 104 -2.56 -6.35 -20.17
CA ARG A 104 -3.15 -7.54 -20.82
C ARG A 104 -4.10 -8.30 -19.89
N VAL A 105 -3.92 -9.61 -19.72
CA VAL A 105 -4.74 -10.46 -18.85
C VAL A 105 -4.07 -10.52 -17.48
N GLY A 106 -4.54 -9.67 -16.57
CA GLY A 106 -4.06 -9.64 -15.18
C GLY A 106 -4.56 -10.82 -14.35
N HIS A 107 -4.23 -10.83 -13.07
CA HIS A 107 -4.88 -11.71 -12.10
C HIS A 107 -6.40 -11.42 -12.04
N PHE A 108 -7.20 -12.41 -11.63
CA PHE A 108 -8.66 -12.33 -11.40
C PHE A 108 -9.55 -12.32 -12.67
N GLN A 109 -8.99 -12.16 -13.86
CA GLN A 109 -9.78 -11.88 -15.07
C GLN A 109 -10.68 -13.03 -15.53
N GLU A 110 -10.39 -14.26 -15.09
CA GLU A 110 -11.19 -15.43 -15.39
C GLU A 110 -12.51 -15.50 -14.60
N VAL A 111 -12.62 -14.80 -13.47
CA VAL A 111 -13.75 -14.96 -12.52
C VAL A 111 -15.10 -14.74 -13.20
N ALA A 112 -15.25 -13.65 -13.96
CA ALA A 112 -16.49 -13.36 -14.70
C ALA A 112 -16.88 -14.49 -15.69
N PHE A 113 -15.89 -15.19 -16.26
CA PHE A 113 -16.08 -16.30 -17.19
C PHE A 113 -16.43 -17.60 -16.47
N VAL A 114 -15.78 -17.87 -15.32
CA VAL A 114 -16.07 -19.05 -14.49
C VAL A 114 -17.50 -19.01 -13.97
N PHE A 115 -17.93 -17.86 -13.45
CA PHE A 115 -19.28 -17.68 -12.88
C PHE A 115 -20.37 -17.42 -13.92
N HIS A 116 -20.04 -17.37 -15.21
CA HIS A 116 -20.98 -17.02 -16.27
C HIS A 116 -21.73 -15.70 -16.01
N ASN A 117 -21.05 -14.70 -15.41
CA ASN A 117 -21.61 -13.39 -15.09
C ASN A 117 -21.67 -12.51 -16.34
N ILE A 118 -22.48 -12.92 -17.32
CA ILE A 118 -22.61 -12.26 -18.63
C ILE A 118 -23.20 -10.85 -18.55
N ASN A 119 -23.86 -10.53 -17.44
CA ASN A 119 -24.41 -9.21 -17.15
C ASN A 119 -23.33 -8.23 -16.66
N GLY A 120 -22.19 -8.75 -16.19
CA GLY A 120 -21.12 -7.94 -15.61
C GLY A 120 -21.53 -7.35 -14.26
N ASP A 121 -22.38 -8.04 -13.51
CA ASP A 121 -22.83 -7.59 -12.19
C ASP A 121 -21.60 -7.40 -11.29
N GLU A 122 -21.54 -6.26 -10.58
CA GLU A 122 -20.40 -5.86 -9.72
C GLU A 122 -19.08 -5.53 -10.46
N TYR A 123 -19.10 -5.36 -11.79
CA TYR A 123 -17.96 -4.83 -12.55
C TYR A 123 -18.22 -3.38 -13.02
N ASP A 124 -17.25 -2.49 -12.82
CA ASP A 124 -17.29 -1.10 -13.31
C ASP A 124 -17.50 -1.01 -14.84
N THR A 125 -16.97 -1.99 -15.57
CA THR A 125 -17.18 -2.15 -17.01
C THR A 125 -17.49 -3.61 -17.29
N ASN A 126 -18.60 -3.88 -17.99
CA ASN A 126 -19.02 -5.24 -18.29
C ASN A 126 -17.91 -5.99 -19.07
N PRO A 127 -17.33 -7.09 -18.52
CA PRO A 127 -16.29 -7.91 -19.13
C PRO A 127 -16.67 -8.52 -20.49
N PHE A 128 -17.98 -8.70 -20.72
CA PHE A 128 -18.62 -9.26 -21.91
C PHE A 128 -19.21 -8.19 -22.84
N GLY A 129 -19.00 -6.91 -22.53
CA GLY A 129 -19.31 -5.79 -23.41
C GLY A 129 -18.31 -5.65 -24.56
N GLY A 130 -18.21 -4.45 -25.12
CA GLY A 130 -17.30 -4.15 -26.23
C GLY A 130 -17.98 -4.23 -27.60
N ASN A 131 -17.17 -4.18 -28.66
CA ASN A 131 -17.63 -4.05 -30.04
C ASN A 131 -17.18 -5.24 -30.91
N GLY A 132 -17.77 -5.38 -32.10
CA GLY A 132 -17.42 -6.43 -33.06
C GLY A 132 -17.91 -7.82 -32.63
N THR A 133 -17.13 -8.87 -32.92
CA THR A 133 -17.51 -10.26 -32.58
C THR A 133 -17.22 -10.61 -31.12
N TYR A 134 -16.37 -9.83 -30.43
CA TYR A 134 -15.90 -10.13 -29.08
C TYR A 134 -17.03 -10.43 -28.07
N PRO A 135 -18.11 -9.64 -27.95
CA PRO A 135 -19.17 -9.93 -26.98
C PRO A 135 -19.80 -11.31 -27.17
N ALA A 136 -20.03 -11.72 -28.41
CA ALA A 136 -20.59 -13.04 -28.73
C ALA A 136 -19.57 -14.15 -28.43
N ASP A 137 -18.33 -13.98 -28.87
CA ASP A 137 -17.24 -14.95 -28.68
C ASP A 137 -16.93 -15.15 -27.18
N ALA A 138 -16.88 -14.06 -26.41
CA ALA A 138 -16.61 -14.07 -24.98
C ALA A 138 -17.75 -14.74 -24.19
N LYS A 139 -19.01 -14.48 -24.53
CA LYS A 139 -20.17 -15.14 -23.89
C LYS A 139 -20.21 -16.64 -24.20
N ALA A 140 -19.95 -17.03 -25.44
CA ALA A 140 -19.84 -18.43 -25.84
C ALA A 140 -18.69 -19.14 -25.10
N MET A 141 -17.54 -18.48 -24.98
CA MET A 141 -16.40 -19.00 -24.24
C MET A 141 -16.66 -19.09 -22.74
N SER A 142 -17.35 -18.11 -22.15
CA SER A 142 -17.78 -18.14 -20.75
C SER A 142 -18.69 -19.33 -20.47
N LYS A 143 -19.65 -19.61 -21.36
CA LYS A 143 -20.49 -20.82 -21.26
C LYS A 143 -19.66 -22.10 -21.33
N THR A 144 -18.65 -22.13 -22.21
CA THR A 144 -17.73 -23.27 -22.35
C THR A 144 -16.93 -23.49 -21.06
N ILE A 145 -16.37 -22.42 -20.49
CA ILE A 145 -15.57 -22.46 -19.26
C ILE A 145 -16.45 -22.88 -18.07
N SER A 146 -17.60 -22.25 -17.86
CA SER A 146 -18.48 -22.58 -16.73
C SER A 146 -19.01 -24.01 -16.81
N THR A 147 -19.33 -24.50 -18.01
CA THR A 147 -19.69 -25.91 -18.22
C THR A 147 -18.55 -26.85 -17.85
N ALA A 148 -17.31 -26.53 -18.22
CA ALA A 148 -16.14 -27.35 -17.85
C ALA A 148 -15.94 -27.42 -16.33
N TRP A 149 -16.13 -26.30 -15.62
CA TRP A 149 -16.09 -26.28 -14.15
C TRP A 149 -17.20 -27.12 -13.52
N ILE A 150 -18.44 -26.98 -14.01
CA ILE A 150 -19.59 -27.77 -13.54
C ILE A 150 -19.36 -29.28 -13.78
N ASN A 151 -18.84 -29.65 -14.96
CA ASN A 151 -18.50 -31.04 -15.28
C ASN A 151 -17.45 -31.60 -14.32
N PHE A 152 -16.39 -30.83 -14.04
CA PHE A 152 -15.35 -31.25 -13.11
C PHE A 152 -15.88 -31.42 -11.69
N VAL A 153 -16.73 -30.50 -11.22
CA VAL A 153 -17.35 -30.60 -9.88
C VAL A 153 -18.25 -31.84 -9.76
N ASN A 154 -19.00 -32.18 -10.81
CA ASN A 154 -19.94 -33.31 -10.77
C ASN A 154 -19.30 -34.68 -11.07
N GLY A 155 -18.31 -34.71 -11.96
CA GLY A 155 -17.78 -35.94 -12.54
C GLY A 155 -16.27 -36.09 -12.49
N HIS A 156 -15.55 -35.14 -11.88
CA HIS A 156 -14.08 -35.10 -11.79
C HIS A 156 -13.35 -35.08 -13.15
N ASP A 157 -14.06 -34.80 -14.25
CA ASP A 157 -13.54 -34.62 -15.60
C ASP A 157 -14.21 -33.37 -16.22
N PRO A 158 -13.45 -32.30 -16.57
CA PRO A 158 -14.03 -31.10 -17.15
C PRO A 158 -14.68 -31.34 -18.52
N ASN A 159 -14.38 -32.45 -19.18
CA ASN A 159 -14.96 -32.80 -20.49
C ASN A 159 -16.39 -33.37 -20.35
N GLY A 160 -16.76 -33.92 -19.19
CA GLY A 160 -18.08 -34.52 -18.93
C GLY A 160 -18.44 -35.73 -19.82
N ASN A 161 -19.66 -36.24 -19.66
CA ASN A 161 -20.14 -37.45 -20.38
C ASN A 161 -20.42 -37.22 -21.88
N SER A 162 -20.51 -35.98 -22.33
CA SER A 162 -20.85 -35.63 -23.71
C SER A 162 -19.65 -35.69 -24.67
N GLY A 163 -18.44 -35.97 -24.20
CA GLY A 163 -17.23 -35.95 -25.04
C GLY A 163 -16.85 -34.54 -25.50
N PRO A 164 -15.98 -34.38 -26.52
CA PRO A 164 -15.33 -33.12 -26.89
C PRO A 164 -16.28 -32.11 -27.59
N VAL A 165 -17.37 -31.70 -26.93
CA VAL A 165 -18.23 -30.61 -27.40
C VAL A 165 -17.68 -29.24 -26.93
N LEU A 166 -16.92 -29.24 -25.83
CA LEU A 166 -16.24 -28.05 -25.31
C LEU A 166 -14.96 -27.73 -26.11
N PHE A 167 -14.55 -26.46 -26.10
CA PHE A 167 -13.33 -25.98 -26.76
C PHE A 167 -13.21 -26.34 -28.25
N ASN A 168 -14.30 -26.21 -29.01
CA ASN A 168 -14.37 -26.46 -30.46
C ASN A 168 -13.91 -27.87 -30.87
N GLY A 169 -14.34 -28.91 -30.16
CA GLY A 169 -13.95 -30.28 -30.54
C GLY A 169 -12.68 -30.80 -29.84
N ASN A 170 -12.05 -29.99 -29.00
CA ASN A 170 -10.80 -30.36 -28.34
C ASN A 170 -11.04 -30.84 -26.91
N LYS A 171 -10.43 -31.98 -26.57
CA LYS A 171 -10.43 -32.48 -25.20
C LYS A 171 -9.48 -31.63 -24.34
N TRP A 172 -9.90 -31.27 -23.14
CA TRP A 172 -8.98 -30.79 -22.10
C TRP A 172 -8.19 -32.00 -21.57
N PRO A 173 -6.88 -32.11 -21.87
CA PRO A 173 -6.11 -33.27 -21.48
C PRO A 173 -5.86 -33.30 -19.98
N ILE A 174 -5.70 -34.51 -19.44
CA ILE A 174 -5.09 -34.69 -18.11
C ILE A 174 -3.66 -34.13 -18.19
N TYR A 175 -3.26 -33.41 -17.15
CA TYR A 175 -1.92 -32.85 -17.05
C TYR A 175 -0.90 -33.97 -17.00
N GLU A 176 0.00 -33.98 -17.98
CA GLU A 176 1.16 -34.85 -18.01
C GLU A 176 2.43 -34.05 -17.70
N PRO A 177 3.24 -34.49 -16.74
CA PRO A 177 4.55 -33.90 -16.51
C PRO A 177 5.40 -33.99 -17.79
N PRO A 178 6.18 -32.96 -18.11
CA PRO A 178 7.10 -33.03 -19.24
C PRO A 178 8.08 -34.21 -19.07
N HIS A 179 8.14 -35.10 -20.06
CA HIS A 179 8.99 -36.30 -20.02
C HIS A 179 10.47 -35.92 -20.24
N GLY A 180 11.35 -36.29 -19.30
CA GLY A 180 12.81 -36.34 -19.50
C GLY A 180 13.58 -35.04 -19.25
N LEU A 181 14.76 -35.18 -18.62
CA LEU A 181 15.82 -34.19 -18.33
C LEU A 181 15.55 -32.76 -18.82
N MET A 182 15.38 -31.84 -17.87
CA MET A 182 15.39 -30.39 -18.08
C MET A 182 16.73 -29.95 -18.69
N THR A 183 16.91 -30.14 -19.99
CA THR A 183 17.99 -29.55 -20.76
C THR A 183 17.65 -28.09 -21.02
N ARG A 184 18.70 -27.27 -20.85
CA ARG A 184 18.74 -25.82 -20.59
C ARG A 184 18.09 -24.88 -21.62
N THR A 185 17.35 -25.38 -22.61
CA THR A 185 16.87 -24.59 -23.75
C THR A 185 15.37 -24.73 -24.04
N SER A 186 14.63 -25.59 -23.34
CA SER A 186 13.19 -25.77 -23.60
C SER A 186 12.26 -24.95 -22.69
N ARG A 187 12.79 -24.07 -21.82
CA ARG A 187 11.94 -23.28 -20.92
C ARG A 187 11.26 -22.09 -21.59
N HIS A 188 11.85 -21.52 -22.64
CA HIS A 188 11.23 -20.50 -23.51
C HIS A 188 12.02 -20.38 -24.81
N LEU A 189 11.85 -21.29 -25.76
CA LEU A 189 12.36 -21.08 -27.12
C LEU A 189 11.41 -21.65 -28.18
N HIS A 190 10.98 -20.79 -29.10
CA HIS A 190 11.54 -20.90 -30.45
C HIS A 190 12.94 -20.24 -30.42
N SER A 191 13.93 -20.88 -31.04
CA SER A 191 15.39 -20.58 -31.07
C SER A 191 15.87 -20.62 -32.54
N PRO A 192 17.11 -20.24 -32.97
CA PRO A 192 18.14 -19.31 -32.46
C PRO A 192 18.72 -18.36 -33.56
N SER A 193 19.20 -17.16 -33.20
CA SER A 193 20.43 -16.57 -33.81
C SER A 193 20.98 -15.39 -32.98
N THR A 194 22.31 -15.31 -32.91
CA THR A 194 23.21 -14.56 -31.99
C THR A 194 23.39 -13.06 -32.25
N CYS A 195 23.62 -12.23 -31.20
CA CYS A 195 24.88 -11.47 -30.88
C CYS A 195 24.64 -10.21 -29.99
N ASN A 196 25.35 -10.11 -28.83
CA ASN A 196 25.97 -8.96 -28.09
C ASN A 196 25.46 -7.49 -28.25
N LEU A 197 25.52 -6.51 -27.33
CA LEU A 197 26.10 -6.27 -25.98
C LEU A 197 25.55 -4.91 -25.42
N HIS A 198 25.53 -4.71 -24.08
CA HIS A 198 25.48 -3.42 -23.33
C HIS A 198 24.20 -2.54 -23.36
N ASP A 199 23.52 -2.43 -22.22
CA ASP A 199 23.76 -1.28 -21.31
C ASP A 199 23.31 -1.57 -19.87
N HIS A 200 24.15 -1.12 -18.93
CA HIS A 200 23.99 -1.25 -17.49
C HIS A 200 22.97 -0.24 -16.94
N ILE A 201 21.89 -0.73 -16.30
CA ILE A 201 21.27 -0.07 -15.15
C ILE A 201 20.90 -1.15 -14.13
N THR A 202 21.82 -1.40 -13.21
CA THR A 202 21.60 -2.18 -11.99
C THR A 202 20.65 -1.44 -11.06
N SER A 203 19.50 -2.05 -10.74
CA SER A 203 18.66 -1.63 -9.61
C SER A 203 18.44 -2.84 -8.68
N ARG A 204 19.51 -3.25 -7.99
CA ARG A 204 19.47 -4.24 -6.90
C ARG A 204 18.50 -3.83 -5.77
N SER A 205 18.28 -2.52 -5.56
CA SER A 205 17.41 -1.99 -4.49
C SER A 205 15.92 -2.25 -4.71
N LEU A 206 15.41 -2.07 -5.94
CA LEU A 206 13.99 -2.28 -6.26
C LEU A 206 13.57 -3.75 -6.08
N LEU A 207 14.50 -4.69 -6.32
CA LEU A 207 14.29 -6.12 -6.11
C LEU A 207 14.28 -6.49 -4.62
N GLN A 208 15.06 -5.81 -3.79
CA GLN A 208 15.04 -5.97 -2.33
C GLN A 208 13.69 -5.53 -1.72
N ASP A 209 13.14 -4.40 -2.18
CA ASP A 209 11.83 -3.90 -1.75
C ASP A 209 10.68 -4.85 -2.13
N ILE A 210 10.77 -5.47 -3.32
CA ILE A 210 9.81 -6.49 -3.77
C ILE A 210 9.94 -7.79 -2.96
N ILE A 211 11.16 -8.24 -2.65
CA ILE A 211 11.40 -9.45 -1.85
C ILE A 211 10.86 -9.30 -0.41
N HIS A 212 10.94 -8.12 0.20
CA HIS A 212 10.32 -7.84 1.50
C HIS A 212 8.78 -7.88 1.44
N THR A 213 8.19 -7.37 0.36
CA THR A 213 6.73 -7.37 0.15
C THR A 213 6.18 -8.80 -0.05
N VAL A 214 6.95 -9.64 -0.73
CA VAL A 214 6.57 -11.03 -1.09
C VAL A 214 6.80 -12.02 0.06
N SER A 215 7.71 -11.73 1.00
CA SER A 215 7.93 -12.57 2.19
C SER A 215 6.79 -12.54 3.21
N GLY A 216 5.97 -11.48 3.20
CA GLY A 216 4.73 -11.43 3.98
C GLY A 216 3.61 -12.33 3.45
N MET A 217 3.68 -12.78 2.19
CA MET A 217 2.59 -13.55 1.56
C MET A 217 2.64 -15.06 1.84
N ALA A 218 3.79 -15.61 2.28
CA ALA A 218 3.94 -17.05 2.54
C ALA A 218 3.47 -17.48 3.95
N THR A 219 3.49 -16.55 4.91
CA THR A 219 3.10 -16.78 6.33
C THR A 219 1.94 -15.88 6.77
N GLY A 220 1.48 -14.97 5.90
CA GLY A 220 0.52 -13.92 6.25
C GLY A 220 1.08 -12.83 7.20
N VAL A 221 2.33 -12.96 7.67
CA VAL A 221 2.97 -12.06 8.64
C VAL A 221 4.37 -11.68 8.19
N SER A 222 4.73 -10.40 8.36
CA SER A 222 6.08 -9.92 8.02
C SER A 222 7.16 -10.57 8.90
N HIS A 223 8.22 -11.09 8.26
CA HIS A 223 9.28 -11.87 8.91
C HIS A 223 9.88 -11.19 10.15
N ASP A 224 10.11 -9.87 10.09
CA ASP A 224 10.68 -9.08 11.18
C ASP A 224 9.80 -9.03 12.45
N LEU A 225 8.53 -9.41 12.35
CA LEU A 225 7.60 -9.52 13.48
C LEU A 225 7.52 -10.92 14.08
N THR A 226 8.12 -11.93 13.44
CA THR A 226 7.97 -13.34 13.85
C THR A 226 9.18 -13.84 14.64
N THR A 227 8.99 -14.95 15.35
CA THR A 227 10.03 -15.71 16.05
C THR A 227 11.14 -16.21 15.15
N GLN A 228 10.86 -16.34 13.85
CA GLN A 228 11.85 -16.76 12.85
C GLN A 228 12.92 -15.70 12.63
N SER A 229 12.59 -14.42 12.80
CA SER A 229 13.58 -13.33 12.72
C SER A 229 14.35 -13.12 14.01
N SER A 230 13.68 -13.20 15.16
CA SER A 230 14.31 -13.00 16.46
C SER A 230 13.42 -13.56 17.57
N PRO A 231 13.98 -14.16 18.64
CA PRO A 231 13.22 -14.55 19.82
C PRO A 231 12.90 -13.35 20.73
N GLU A 232 13.51 -12.18 20.50
CA GLU A 232 13.34 -11.01 21.37
C GLU A 232 11.92 -10.43 21.30
N LYS A 233 11.48 -9.86 22.43
CA LYS A 233 10.17 -9.22 22.54
C LYS A 233 10.06 -7.99 21.63
N LEU A 234 8.92 -7.84 20.97
CA LEU A 234 8.57 -6.62 20.25
C LEU A 234 8.42 -5.47 21.25
N LEU A 235 8.76 -4.26 20.80
CA LEU A 235 8.58 -3.03 21.56
C LEU A 235 7.24 -2.39 21.23
N ARG A 236 6.56 -1.88 22.27
CA ARG A 236 5.33 -1.12 22.09
C ARG A 236 5.65 0.29 21.60
N ILE A 237 5.46 0.53 20.31
CA ILE A 237 5.77 1.79 19.65
C ILE A 237 4.59 2.78 19.63
N GLY A 238 3.35 2.28 19.72
CA GLY A 238 2.13 3.10 19.73
C GLY A 238 1.04 2.52 20.63
N THR A 239 0.07 3.36 21.01
CA THR A 239 -1.17 2.94 21.67
C THR A 239 -2.22 4.02 21.41
N GLY A 240 -3.46 3.61 21.16
CA GLY A 240 -4.59 4.50 20.87
C GLY A 240 -5.92 3.79 21.08
N CYS A 241 -7.00 4.33 20.53
CA CYS A 241 -8.35 3.79 20.71
C CYS A 241 -8.48 2.36 20.14
N CYS A 242 -7.94 2.04 18.96
CA CYS A 242 -7.99 0.65 18.45
C CYS A 242 -7.23 -0.35 19.32
N GLY A 243 -6.18 0.10 20.00
CA GLY A 243 -5.28 -0.75 20.75
C GLY A 243 -3.82 -0.36 20.60
N SER A 244 -2.95 -1.36 20.57
CA SER A 244 -1.50 -1.22 20.71
C SER A 244 -0.73 -1.51 19.43
N VAL A 245 0.37 -0.78 19.20
CA VAL A 245 1.23 -0.95 18.02
C VAL A 245 2.61 -1.45 18.46
N TRP A 246 3.10 -2.49 17.80
CA TRP A 246 4.35 -3.18 18.14
C TRP A 246 5.28 -3.32 16.95
N ALA A 247 6.59 -3.27 17.19
CA ALA A 247 7.61 -3.52 16.17
C ALA A 247 8.89 -4.07 16.78
N ASP A 248 9.77 -4.58 15.94
CA ASP A 248 11.08 -5.10 16.35
C ASP A 248 11.96 -3.98 16.98
N ALA A 249 12.73 -4.31 18.01
CA ALA A 249 13.57 -3.34 18.73
C ALA A 249 14.69 -2.74 17.86
N GLY A 250 15.25 -3.52 16.94
CA GLY A 250 16.29 -3.09 16.01
C GLY A 250 15.76 -2.34 14.79
N SER A 251 14.44 -2.33 14.56
CA SER A 251 13.84 -1.81 13.32
C SER A 251 14.08 -0.31 13.06
N SER A 252 14.54 0.48 14.04
CA SER A 252 14.86 1.90 13.80
C SER A 252 16.31 2.16 13.39
N LYS A 253 17.18 1.14 13.38
CA LYS A 253 18.64 1.32 13.17
C LYS A 253 19.04 1.46 11.72
N ASP A 254 18.27 0.88 10.80
CA ASP A 254 18.59 0.85 9.37
C ASP A 254 17.71 1.80 8.55
N ASN A 255 18.11 2.07 7.31
CA ASN A 255 17.34 2.87 6.34
C ASN A 255 16.26 2.08 5.59
N GLY A 256 15.90 0.89 6.08
CA GLY A 256 14.89 0.03 5.49
C GLY A 256 13.45 0.47 5.79
N THR A 257 12.50 -0.29 5.25
CA THR A 257 11.07 -0.17 5.55
C THR A 257 10.65 -1.34 6.46
N PRO A 258 10.82 -1.27 7.78
CA PRO A 258 10.41 -2.35 8.68
C PRO A 258 8.90 -2.36 8.89
N SER A 259 8.40 -3.43 9.48
CA SER A 259 6.99 -3.66 9.75
C SER A 259 6.63 -3.24 11.18
N CYS A 260 5.35 -2.94 11.38
CA CYS A 260 4.70 -2.99 12.68
C CYS A 260 3.40 -3.80 12.60
N ILE A 261 2.93 -4.21 13.78
CA ILE A 261 1.62 -4.83 13.98
C ILE A 261 0.78 -3.94 14.89
N LYS A 262 -0.37 -3.48 14.40
CA LYS A 262 -1.39 -2.74 15.17
C LYS A 262 -2.48 -3.71 15.56
N ARG A 263 -2.67 -3.91 16.86
CA ARG A 263 -3.58 -4.90 17.45
C ARG A 263 -4.90 -4.26 17.81
N GLU A 264 -6.00 -4.97 17.55
CA GLU A 264 -7.35 -4.65 18.00
C GLU A 264 -7.52 -5.12 19.45
N ASP A 265 -6.80 -4.47 20.37
CA ASP A 265 -6.81 -4.77 21.81
C ASP A 265 -7.17 -3.54 22.68
N GLY A 266 -7.86 -2.57 22.07
CA GLY A 266 -8.37 -1.36 22.72
C GLY A 266 -9.90 -1.33 22.82
N ASP A 267 -10.48 -0.20 22.42
CA ASP A 267 -11.92 0.09 22.44
C ASP A 267 -12.69 -0.82 21.46
N PRO A 268 -13.70 -1.57 21.93
CA PRO A 268 -14.52 -2.45 21.09
C PRO A 268 -15.28 -1.75 19.95
N HIS A 269 -15.42 -0.42 19.98
CA HIS A 269 -16.09 0.35 18.93
C HIS A 269 -15.17 0.75 17.78
N ARG A 270 -13.86 0.53 17.89
CA ARG A 270 -12.92 0.73 16.78
C ARG A 270 -12.74 -0.57 16.00
N SER A 271 -12.43 -0.47 14.71
CA SER A 271 -12.29 -1.63 13.83
C SER A 271 -11.00 -1.59 13.02
N ILE A 272 -10.09 -2.50 13.35
CA ILE A 272 -8.86 -2.73 12.58
C ILE A 272 -9.16 -3.38 11.23
N THR A 273 -10.26 -4.14 11.13
CA THR A 273 -10.76 -4.64 9.84
C THR A 273 -11.18 -3.49 8.93
N ASN A 274 -11.89 -2.49 9.44
CA ASN A 274 -12.22 -1.29 8.68
C ASN A 274 -10.96 -0.53 8.26
N GLU A 275 -10.02 -0.31 9.19
CA GLU A 275 -8.74 0.33 8.87
C GLU A 275 -8.00 -0.40 7.74
N HIS A 276 -7.96 -1.73 7.77
CA HIS A 276 -7.31 -2.52 6.73
C HIS A 276 -7.95 -2.29 5.35
N PHE A 277 -9.28 -2.31 5.28
CA PHE A 277 -10.03 -2.04 4.05
C PHE A 277 -9.77 -0.64 3.50
N ILE A 278 -9.90 0.40 4.34
CA ILE A 278 -9.64 1.78 3.92
C ILE A 278 -8.18 1.98 3.54
N HIS A 279 -7.24 1.40 4.30
CA HIS A 279 -5.81 1.52 4.02
C HIS A 279 -5.44 0.88 2.68
N GLN A 280 -6.03 -0.28 2.34
CA GLN A 280 -5.90 -0.88 1.00
C GLN A 280 -6.43 0.04 -0.10
N LEU A 281 -7.61 0.62 0.08
CA LEU A 281 -8.21 1.57 -0.86
C LEU A 281 -7.28 2.78 -1.08
N VAL A 282 -6.76 3.40 -0.01
CA VAL A 282 -5.84 4.55 -0.08
C VAL A 282 -4.54 4.17 -0.81
N VAL A 283 -3.95 3.01 -0.50
CA VAL A 283 -2.71 2.54 -1.15
C VAL A 283 -2.95 2.25 -2.64
N GLN A 284 -4.08 1.63 -2.99
CA GLN A 284 -4.47 1.39 -4.38
C GLN A 284 -4.65 2.70 -5.15
N SER A 285 -5.35 3.68 -4.57
CA SER A 285 -5.51 5.01 -5.14
C SER A 285 -4.16 5.71 -5.36
N LEU A 286 -3.20 5.52 -4.46
CA LEU A 286 -1.85 6.07 -4.58
C LEU A 286 -1.08 5.42 -5.73
N GLN A 287 -1.18 4.10 -5.88
CA GLN A 287 -0.54 3.35 -6.97
C GLN A 287 -1.11 3.72 -8.34
N LEU A 288 -2.42 3.94 -8.43
CA LEU A 288 -3.09 4.36 -9.67
C LEU A 288 -2.87 5.84 -10.00
N ASN A 289 -2.58 6.66 -9.00
CA ASN A 289 -2.47 8.12 -9.13
C ASN A 289 -1.22 8.71 -8.42
N PRO A 290 0.00 8.20 -8.69
CA PRO A 290 1.20 8.59 -7.96
C PRO A 290 1.56 10.07 -8.14
N GLN A 291 1.10 10.71 -9.21
CA GLN A 291 1.29 12.14 -9.46
C GLN A 291 0.62 13.03 -8.40
N HIS A 292 -0.43 12.55 -7.73
CA HIS A 292 -1.21 13.30 -6.75
C HIS A 292 -0.74 13.10 -5.30
N ALA A 293 0.25 12.21 -5.07
CA ALA A 293 0.71 11.82 -3.74
C ALA A 293 2.25 11.97 -3.57
N ARG A 294 2.84 13.00 -4.16
CA ARG A 294 4.30 13.19 -4.17
C ARG A 294 4.87 13.77 -2.87
N ASN A 295 4.09 14.61 -2.18
CA ASN A 295 4.59 15.45 -1.09
C ASN A 295 4.30 14.91 0.31
N PHE A 296 3.44 13.91 0.44
CA PHE A 296 3.16 13.21 1.70
C PHE A 296 3.43 11.71 1.55
N ARG A 297 3.33 10.97 2.64
CA ARG A 297 3.56 9.53 2.69
C ARG A 297 2.40 8.83 3.39
N ILE A 298 2.04 7.66 2.86
CA ILE A 298 1.15 6.70 3.51
C ILE A 298 2.01 5.46 3.81
N PRO A 299 1.92 4.86 5.01
CA PRO A 299 2.56 3.57 5.28
C PRO A 299 2.12 2.52 4.26
N LEU A 300 3.01 1.60 3.89
CA LEU A 300 2.59 0.42 3.12
C LEU A 300 1.60 -0.43 3.94
N CYS A 301 0.50 -0.85 3.31
CA CYS A 301 -0.40 -1.88 3.85
C CYS A 301 0.16 -3.26 3.49
N ARG A 302 0.64 -4.02 4.47
CA ARG A 302 1.36 -5.29 4.25
C ARG A 302 0.48 -6.52 4.39
N GLY A 303 -0.59 -6.42 5.16
CA GLY A 303 -1.50 -7.52 5.37
C GLY A 303 -2.37 -7.34 6.61
N PHE A 304 -3.09 -8.40 6.93
CA PHE A 304 -4.01 -8.48 8.05
C PHE A 304 -3.89 -9.86 8.67
N LEU A 305 -3.94 -9.90 10.00
CA LEU A 305 -3.91 -11.13 10.78
C LEU A 305 -5.21 -11.23 11.57
N ASN A 306 -6.04 -12.20 11.23
CA ASN A 306 -7.30 -12.47 11.91
C ASN A 306 -7.03 -13.17 13.26
N LYS A 307 -7.88 -12.96 14.26
CA LYS A 307 -7.75 -13.59 15.58
C LYS A 307 -7.75 -15.13 15.56
N GLU A 308 -8.33 -15.75 14.54
CA GLU A 308 -8.35 -17.19 14.30
C GLU A 308 -7.10 -17.71 13.55
N ASP A 309 -6.25 -16.85 13.00
CA ASP A 309 -5.14 -17.28 12.15
C ASP A 309 -4.05 -18.04 12.92
N GLU A 310 -3.65 -19.22 12.42
CA GLU A 310 -2.58 -20.03 13.01
C GLU A 310 -1.22 -19.30 13.05
N ALA A 311 -1.03 -18.31 12.16
CA ALA A 311 0.17 -17.49 12.10
C ALA A 311 0.41 -16.64 13.36
N TRP A 312 -0.61 -16.45 14.23
CA TRP A 312 -0.40 -15.87 15.56
C TRP A 312 0.64 -16.63 16.39
N SER A 313 0.76 -17.95 16.20
CA SER A 313 1.78 -18.77 16.88
C SER A 313 3.22 -18.27 16.66
N LEU A 314 3.48 -17.61 15.51
CA LEU A 314 4.77 -17.04 15.15
C LEU A 314 5.05 -15.68 15.81
N VAL A 315 4.03 -15.02 16.36
CA VAL A 315 4.12 -13.63 16.88
C VAL A 315 3.89 -13.57 18.39
N LEU A 316 2.99 -14.38 18.93
CA LEU A 316 2.54 -14.30 20.34
C LEU A 316 3.68 -14.35 21.34
N SER A 317 4.67 -15.22 21.13
CA SER A 317 5.81 -15.34 22.05
C SER A 317 6.74 -14.14 22.02
N ARG A 318 6.64 -13.27 21.01
CA ARG A 318 7.35 -11.97 20.96
C ARG A 318 6.55 -10.82 21.56
N LEU A 319 5.25 -11.00 21.83
CA LEU A 319 4.42 -10.00 22.53
C LEU A 319 4.54 -10.15 24.07
N PRO A 320 4.01 -9.19 24.87
CA PRO A 320 3.97 -9.34 26.32
C PRO A 320 3.30 -10.66 26.76
N PRO A 321 3.69 -11.21 27.93
CA PRO A 321 2.97 -12.33 28.54
C PRO A 321 1.46 -12.09 28.55
N ASP A 322 0.67 -13.15 28.35
CA ASP A 322 -0.81 -13.14 28.32
C ASP A 322 -1.47 -12.46 27.11
N SER A 323 -0.68 -12.00 26.14
CA SER A 323 -1.23 -11.55 24.86
C SER A 323 -2.01 -12.67 24.18
N LYS A 324 -3.24 -12.36 23.75
CA LYS A 324 -4.10 -13.27 22.99
C LYS A 324 -4.12 -12.87 21.50
N PRO A 325 -4.39 -13.82 20.60
CA PRO A 325 -4.79 -13.50 19.23
C PRO A 325 -5.93 -12.48 19.21
N CYS A 326 -5.84 -11.53 18.29
CA CYS A 326 -6.89 -10.54 17.98
C CYS A 326 -6.84 -10.23 16.49
N ASN A 327 -7.71 -9.36 15.98
CA ASN A 327 -7.48 -8.83 14.64
C ASN A 327 -6.29 -7.86 14.70
N ALA A 328 -5.44 -7.88 13.67
CA ALA A 328 -4.29 -7.01 13.62
C ALA A 328 -3.95 -6.57 12.19
N LEU A 329 -3.61 -5.29 12.04
CA LEU A 329 -3.10 -4.71 10.81
C LEU A 329 -1.58 -4.85 10.78
N LEU A 330 -1.05 -5.32 9.66
CA LEU A 330 0.38 -5.33 9.37
C LEU A 330 0.68 -4.20 8.40
N SER A 331 1.55 -3.28 8.80
CA SER A 331 1.89 -2.11 8.00
C SER A 331 3.37 -1.75 8.08
N GLU A 332 3.82 -0.86 7.20
CA GLU A 332 5.12 -0.21 7.34
C GLU A 332 5.15 0.58 8.66
N LYS A 333 6.18 0.34 9.46
CA LYS A 333 6.47 1.17 10.62
C LYS A 333 6.97 2.53 10.15
N VAL A 334 6.23 3.58 10.49
CA VAL A 334 6.69 4.97 10.35
C VAL A 334 7.92 5.18 11.23
N GLN A 335 9.02 5.58 10.60
CA GLN A 335 10.31 5.69 11.26
C GLN A 335 10.42 6.98 12.06
N PRO A 336 10.84 6.94 13.33
CA PRO A 336 10.91 8.13 14.17
C PRO A 336 11.95 9.12 13.67
N LEU A 337 11.83 10.37 14.11
CA LEU A 337 12.84 11.40 13.85
C LEU A 337 14.15 11.08 14.59
N SER A 338 15.25 11.68 14.13
CA SER A 338 16.58 11.41 14.66
C SER A 338 16.70 11.82 16.14
N GLU A 339 17.71 11.27 16.81
CA GLU A 339 18.05 11.65 18.18
C GLU A 339 18.35 13.15 18.31
N ASP A 340 18.96 13.77 17.29
CA ASP A 340 19.23 15.22 17.29
C ASP A 340 17.93 16.04 17.34
N VAL A 341 16.90 15.60 16.62
CA VAL A 341 15.57 16.24 16.69
C VAL A 341 14.94 16.03 18.07
N ARG A 342 15.06 14.84 18.65
CA ARG A 342 14.58 14.57 20.01
C ARG A 342 15.27 15.48 21.04
N LYS A 343 16.60 15.61 20.97
CA LYS A 343 17.40 16.51 21.81
C LYS A 343 16.99 17.97 21.63
N LEU A 344 16.78 18.40 20.39
CA LEU A 344 16.26 19.73 20.08
C LEU A 344 14.90 19.98 20.76
N LEU A 345 13.93 19.08 20.60
CA LEU A 345 12.59 19.23 21.20
C LEU A 345 12.66 19.27 22.72
N VAL A 346 13.46 18.40 23.34
CA VAL A 346 13.66 18.41 24.81
C VAL A 346 14.30 19.72 25.25
N SER A 347 15.38 20.16 24.61
CA SER A 347 16.07 21.40 24.97
C SER A 347 15.18 22.65 24.87
N LYS A 348 14.26 22.67 23.89
CA LYS A 348 13.36 23.81 23.64
C LYS A 348 12.13 23.78 24.53
N PHE A 349 11.56 22.61 24.78
CA PHE A 349 10.20 22.52 25.34
C PHE A 349 10.11 21.81 26.70
N ALA A 350 11.16 21.12 27.16
CA ALA A 350 11.20 20.60 28.52
C ALA A 350 11.31 21.74 29.56
N ARG A 351 11.05 21.43 30.83
CA ARG A 351 11.23 22.42 31.91
C ARG A 351 12.71 22.60 32.21
N GLY A 352 13.10 23.80 32.66
CA GLY A 352 14.49 24.14 33.03
C GLY A 352 15.10 23.36 34.20
N GLY A 353 14.36 22.42 34.80
CA GLY A 353 14.85 21.48 35.82
C GLY A 353 14.52 20.02 35.55
N SER A 354 14.03 19.69 34.34
CA SER A 354 13.85 18.29 33.92
C SER A 354 15.20 17.64 33.64
N ASP A 355 15.35 16.38 34.03
CA ASP A 355 16.47 15.54 33.62
C ASP A 355 16.32 15.21 32.12
N GLN A 356 16.99 16.00 31.28
CA GLN A 356 16.90 15.86 29.83
C GLN A 356 17.50 14.54 29.34
N ASP A 357 18.57 14.08 29.99
CA ASP A 357 19.23 12.82 29.64
C ASP A 357 18.32 11.64 29.96
N ALA A 358 17.63 11.66 31.12
CA ALA A 358 16.63 10.64 31.44
C ALA A 358 15.48 10.62 30.42
N ILE A 359 15.02 11.78 29.95
CA ILE A 359 13.97 11.87 28.92
C ILE A 359 14.45 11.28 27.59
N ILE A 360 15.65 11.64 27.13
CA ILE A 360 16.19 11.18 25.84
C ILE A 360 16.46 9.68 25.85
N ASN A 361 16.94 9.14 26.97
CA ASN A 361 17.28 7.72 27.15
C ASN A 361 16.07 6.83 27.50
N ASP A 362 14.89 7.39 27.76
CA ASP A 362 13.66 6.59 27.88
C ASP A 362 13.31 5.97 26.52
N LYS A 363 13.33 4.63 26.44
CA LYS A 363 12.96 3.88 25.22
C LYS A 363 11.59 4.26 24.66
N LYS A 364 10.64 4.70 25.48
CA LYS A 364 9.32 5.15 25.02
C LYS A 364 9.42 6.40 24.13
N ASN A 365 10.46 7.20 24.33
CA ASN A 365 10.72 8.44 23.61
C ASN A 365 11.57 8.22 22.35
N GLU A 366 12.11 7.01 22.10
CA GLU A 366 12.79 6.68 20.84
C GLU A 366 11.83 6.67 19.64
N HIS A 367 10.56 6.35 19.86
CA HIS A 367 9.51 6.34 18.84
C HIS A 367 8.81 7.70 18.72
N CYS A 368 9.61 8.76 18.58
CA CYS A 368 9.12 10.13 18.46
C CYS A 368 8.52 10.39 17.07
N LEU A 369 7.20 10.56 17.03
CA LEU A 369 6.44 11.09 15.91
C LEU A 369 5.86 12.44 16.36
N ILE A 370 6.13 13.50 15.59
CA ILE A 370 5.58 14.83 15.89
C ILE A 370 4.19 14.93 15.26
N ARG A 371 3.19 15.39 16.01
CA ARG A 371 1.84 15.72 15.54
C ARG A 371 1.74 17.24 15.32
N PRO A 372 1.84 17.75 14.08
CA PRO A 372 1.74 19.18 13.79
C PRO A 372 0.29 19.66 13.86
N TYR A 373 -0.06 20.47 14.86
CA TYR A 373 -1.38 21.06 15.03
C TYR A 373 -1.41 22.49 14.48
N LEU A 374 -1.72 22.64 13.20
CA LEU A 374 -1.78 23.93 12.50
C LEU A 374 -3.12 24.67 12.71
N GLY A 375 -4.17 23.98 13.17
CA GLY A 375 -5.48 24.56 13.49
C GLY A 375 -5.61 25.07 14.92
N ARG A 376 -4.54 25.01 15.72
CA ARG A 376 -4.56 25.41 17.12
C ARG A 376 -3.25 26.09 17.52
N ARG A 377 -3.37 27.28 18.13
CA ARG A 377 -2.29 27.93 18.88
C ARG A 377 -2.43 27.61 20.36
N LYS A 378 -1.31 27.52 21.08
CA LYS A 378 -1.30 27.39 22.54
C LYS A 378 -0.52 28.54 23.17
N LYS A 379 -1.09 29.76 23.08
CA LYS A 379 -0.48 31.02 23.55
C LYS A 379 -0.08 30.99 25.05
N ASP A 380 -0.69 30.14 25.87
CA ASP A 380 -0.47 30.08 27.33
C ASP A 380 0.15 28.76 27.82
N TRP A 381 1.41 28.52 27.46
CA TRP A 381 2.24 27.53 28.18
C TRP A 381 3.35 28.17 29.03
N GLY A 382 3.32 29.51 29.13
CA GLY A 382 4.10 30.29 30.07
C GLY A 382 3.55 30.20 31.49
N ASP A 383 4.44 29.81 32.40
CA ASP A 383 4.43 30.03 33.85
C ASP A 383 3.60 29.23 34.86
N THR A 384 2.47 28.57 34.59
CA THR A 384 1.70 27.98 35.73
C THR A 384 1.43 26.49 35.71
N ASN A 385 1.62 25.75 34.59
CA ASN A 385 1.23 24.34 34.59
C ASN A 385 1.94 23.44 33.56
N ARG A 386 3.25 23.62 33.37
CA ARG A 386 4.04 22.57 32.71
C ARG A 386 3.91 21.30 33.59
N SER A 387 3.52 20.16 33.05
CA SER A 387 3.62 18.92 33.82
C SER A 387 5.11 18.62 34.05
N THR A 388 5.49 17.98 35.16
CA THR A 388 6.83 17.36 35.27
C THR A 388 7.00 16.22 34.26
N PHE A 389 5.90 15.68 33.74
CA PHE A 389 5.86 14.63 32.75
C PHE A 389 6.02 15.21 31.33
N PHE A 390 7.18 14.95 30.71
CA PHE A 390 7.48 15.31 29.32
C PHE A 390 7.74 14.01 28.54
N SER A 391 6.97 13.77 27.48
CA SER A 391 7.14 12.61 26.60
C SER A 391 7.21 13.06 25.15
N LEU A 392 8.08 12.42 24.39
CA LEU A 392 8.25 12.59 22.95
C LEU A 392 7.36 11.64 22.14
N ARG A 393 6.61 10.76 22.80
CA ARG A 393 5.66 9.85 22.14
C ARG A 393 4.44 10.66 21.69
N ASN A 394 4.09 10.59 20.40
CA ASN A 394 2.99 11.34 19.80
C ASN A 394 3.07 12.85 20.12
N PHE A 395 4.25 13.44 20.00
CA PHE A 395 4.56 14.78 20.50
C PHE A 395 3.74 15.87 19.81
N PRO A 396 2.82 16.57 20.51
CA PRO A 396 1.98 17.59 19.90
C PRO A 396 2.77 18.90 19.69
N LEU A 397 2.93 19.33 18.44
CA LEU A 397 3.62 20.57 18.08
C LEU A 397 2.62 21.56 17.48
N HIS A 398 2.25 22.57 18.26
CA HIS A 398 1.24 23.57 17.89
C HIS A 398 1.83 24.66 16.99
N LEU A 399 0.96 25.36 16.23
CA LEU A 399 1.34 26.37 15.25
C LEU A 399 2.35 27.40 15.77
N ASP A 400 2.13 27.95 16.96
CA ASP A 400 3.01 28.94 17.60
C ASP A 400 4.42 28.40 17.86
N ARG A 401 4.55 27.13 18.25
CA ARG A 401 5.84 26.47 18.45
C ARG A 401 6.55 26.14 17.15
N MET A 402 5.80 25.81 16.09
CA MET A 402 6.39 25.65 14.76
C MET A 402 6.97 26.97 14.25
N ILE A 403 6.25 28.09 14.48
CA ILE A 403 6.75 29.44 14.15
C ILE A 403 7.98 29.78 14.99
N GLU A 404 7.99 29.51 16.29
CA GLU A 404 9.14 29.73 17.18
C GLU A 404 10.40 28.96 16.72
N LEU A 405 10.21 27.75 16.18
CA LEU A 405 11.29 26.94 15.61
C LEU A 405 11.75 27.40 14.23
N GLY A 406 11.12 28.42 13.65
CA GLY A 406 11.42 28.92 12.31
C GLY A 406 11.02 27.97 11.18
N LEU A 407 10.03 27.10 11.42
CA LEU A 407 9.51 26.18 10.40
C LEU A 407 8.63 26.93 9.41
N ASP A 408 8.69 26.55 8.13
CA ASP A 408 7.81 27.07 7.07
C ASP A 408 6.39 26.48 7.21
N VAL A 409 5.61 27.02 8.15
CA VAL A 409 4.25 26.56 8.45
C VAL A 409 3.33 26.62 7.23
N GLN A 410 3.57 27.54 6.30
CA GLN A 410 2.82 27.67 5.05
C GLN A 410 3.04 26.44 4.15
N ARG A 411 4.28 25.95 4.05
CA ARG A 411 4.60 24.71 3.33
C ARG A 411 3.92 23.51 3.98
N TYR A 412 3.95 23.38 5.31
CA TYR A 412 3.28 22.27 6.00
C TYR A 412 1.76 22.28 5.76
N ALA A 413 1.11 23.46 5.82
CA ALA A 413 -0.32 23.59 5.53
C ALA A 413 -0.66 23.17 4.10
N LYS A 414 0.16 23.54 3.11
CA LYS A 414 -0.03 23.13 1.71
C LYS A 414 0.09 21.61 1.53
N VAL A 415 1.03 20.96 2.19
CA VAL A 415 1.16 19.49 2.14
C VAL A 415 -0.02 18.80 2.83
N MET A 416 -0.54 19.34 3.94
CA MET A 416 -1.78 18.83 4.54
C MET A 416 -2.99 18.99 3.61
N ALA A 417 -3.12 20.14 2.94
CA ALA A 417 -4.17 20.38 1.97
C ALA A 417 -4.12 19.37 0.81
N GLU A 418 -2.93 19.06 0.30
CA GLU A 418 -2.73 18.01 -0.70
C GLU A 418 -3.15 16.62 -0.20
N GLY A 419 -2.74 16.26 1.01
CA GLY A 419 -3.11 15.00 1.65
C GLY A 419 -4.63 14.85 1.77
N LEU A 420 -5.31 15.84 2.33
CA LEU A 420 -6.77 15.82 2.46
C LEU A 420 -7.49 15.81 1.12
N ALA A 421 -7.07 16.63 0.15
CA ALA A 421 -7.67 16.62 -1.18
C ALA A 421 -7.50 15.26 -1.85
N PHE A 422 -6.35 14.60 -1.68
CA PHE A 422 -6.14 13.25 -2.18
C PHE A 422 -7.09 12.25 -1.51
N LEU A 423 -7.24 12.28 -0.19
CA LEU A 423 -8.13 11.37 0.53
C LEU A 423 -9.59 11.56 0.09
N HIS A 424 -10.07 12.81 0.01
CA HIS A 424 -11.45 13.08 -0.38
C HIS A 424 -11.74 12.77 -1.85
N TRP A 425 -10.83 13.12 -2.77
CA TRP A 425 -11.16 13.18 -4.20
C TRP A 425 -10.54 12.07 -5.04
N VAL A 426 -9.46 11.45 -4.56
CA VAL A 426 -8.79 10.34 -5.24
C VAL A 426 -9.03 9.01 -4.52
N ALA A 427 -8.88 8.99 -3.19
CA ALA A 427 -9.24 7.82 -2.39
C ALA A 427 -10.75 7.74 -2.10
N ARG A 428 -11.48 8.85 -2.27
CA ARG A 428 -12.94 8.93 -2.10
C ARG A 428 -13.38 8.46 -0.71
N ILE A 429 -12.71 8.94 0.32
CA ILE A 429 -13.04 8.70 1.74
C ILE A 429 -13.33 10.01 2.48
N ASP A 430 -14.01 9.91 3.63
CA ASP A 430 -14.37 11.04 4.50
C ASP A 430 -13.19 11.65 5.28
N ALA A 431 -12.05 10.96 5.32
CA ALA A 431 -10.87 11.29 6.11
C ALA A 431 -11.17 11.51 7.62
N ASN A 432 -12.12 10.74 8.16
CA ASN A 432 -12.47 10.81 9.57
C ASN A 432 -11.38 10.22 10.49
N ASP A 433 -10.99 11.00 11.49
CA ASP A 433 -9.98 10.71 12.52
C ASP A 433 -8.57 10.43 12.00
N VAL A 434 -8.27 10.79 10.74
CA VAL A 434 -6.90 10.63 10.20
C VAL A 434 -5.91 11.47 10.98
N GLU A 435 -4.73 10.90 11.24
CA GLU A 435 -3.66 11.57 11.96
C GLU A 435 -2.53 11.97 11.00
N PHE A 436 -2.05 13.20 11.16
CA PHE A 436 -0.87 13.69 10.45
C PHE A 436 0.34 13.67 11.39
N VAL A 437 1.45 13.10 10.92
CA VAL A 437 2.70 13.07 11.69
C VAL A 437 3.91 13.46 10.86
N LEU A 438 4.88 14.14 11.48
CA LEU A 438 6.21 14.37 10.92
C LEU A 438 7.15 13.28 11.40
N ALA A 439 7.79 12.62 10.44
CA ALA A 439 8.67 11.49 10.71
C ALA A 439 9.75 11.37 9.63
N ARG A 440 10.72 10.47 9.83
CA ARG A 440 11.82 10.26 8.86
C ARG A 440 11.25 9.93 7.47
N SER A 441 11.86 10.49 6.43
CA SER A 441 11.48 10.19 5.05
C SER A 441 11.88 8.77 4.67
N ARG A 442 11.10 8.12 3.80
CA ARG A 442 11.51 6.87 3.16
C ARG A 442 12.77 7.11 2.34
N SER A 443 13.76 6.23 2.46
CA SER A 443 14.98 6.28 1.62
C SER A 443 14.60 6.04 0.17
N THR A 444 14.84 7.00 -0.71
CA THR A 444 14.64 6.84 -2.16
C THR A 444 16.00 6.86 -2.84
N SER A 445 16.27 5.87 -3.70
CA SER A 445 17.51 5.80 -4.51
C SER A 445 17.64 6.95 -5.51
N HIS A 446 16.55 7.70 -5.73
CA HIS A 446 16.51 8.91 -6.52
C HIS A 446 16.03 10.03 -5.59
N SER A 447 16.91 10.98 -5.29
CA SER A 447 16.50 12.26 -4.73
C SER A 447 15.58 12.92 -5.77
N HIS A 448 14.28 12.97 -5.49
CA HIS A 448 13.45 13.92 -6.20
C HIS A 448 13.99 15.30 -5.84
N PRO A 449 14.33 16.17 -6.82
CA PRO A 449 15.03 17.42 -6.55
C PRO A 449 14.24 18.45 -5.72
N ASN A 450 13.07 18.08 -5.18
CA ASN A 450 12.17 18.92 -4.40
C ASN A 450 11.36 18.11 -3.37
N THR A 451 12.01 17.40 -2.45
CA THR A 451 11.30 16.88 -1.27
C THR A 451 10.88 18.07 -0.40
N PRO A 452 9.62 18.15 0.09
CA PRO A 452 9.10 19.39 0.67
C PRO A 452 9.87 19.92 1.90
N PHE A 453 10.62 19.07 2.60
CA PHE A 453 11.17 19.34 3.92
C PHE A 453 12.62 18.87 4.09
N ASP A 454 13.53 19.23 3.17
CA ASP A 454 14.92 18.73 3.20
C ASP A 454 15.89 19.53 4.07
N ALA A 455 15.61 20.82 4.30
CA ALA A 455 16.52 21.75 4.96
C ALA A 455 15.84 22.51 6.10
N THR A 456 15.17 21.78 7.00
CA THR A 456 14.58 22.38 8.21
C THR A 456 15.44 22.12 9.43
N ILE A 457 15.09 22.72 10.58
CA ILE A 457 15.74 22.42 11.87
C ILE A 457 15.57 20.95 12.31
N PHE A 458 14.66 20.21 11.68
CA PHE A 458 14.48 18.77 11.90
C PHE A 458 15.31 17.90 10.95
N GLY A 459 16.08 18.51 10.04
CA GLY A 459 16.70 17.82 8.91
C GLY A 459 15.65 17.30 7.91
N THR A 460 16.07 16.39 7.03
CA THR A 460 15.18 15.79 6.02
C THR A 460 14.12 14.90 6.66
N HIS A 461 12.85 15.23 6.42
CA HIS A 461 11.71 14.46 6.94
C HIS A 461 10.50 14.52 6.00
N SER A 462 9.43 13.81 6.34
CA SER A 462 8.19 13.76 5.57
C SER A 462 6.97 13.90 6.45
N MET A 463 5.88 14.35 5.84
CA MET A 463 4.54 14.29 6.43
C MET A 463 3.92 12.94 6.09
N TRP A 464 3.50 12.21 7.11
CA TRP A 464 2.83 10.93 6.99
C TRP A 464 1.38 11.07 7.43
N ILE A 465 0.48 10.33 6.76
CA ILE A 465 -0.93 10.22 7.16
C ILE A 465 -1.16 8.78 7.60
N ILE A 466 -1.70 8.61 8.81
CA ILE A 466 -1.94 7.33 9.47
C ILE A 466 -3.33 7.33 10.12
N ASP A 467 -3.72 6.19 10.69
CA ASP A 467 -4.97 6.00 11.45
C ASP A 467 -6.23 6.15 10.60
N PHE A 468 -6.56 5.09 9.84
CA PHE A 468 -7.73 5.06 8.95
C PHE A 468 -8.92 4.30 9.54
N ASP A 469 -8.90 3.99 10.84
CA ASP A 469 -9.86 3.10 11.48
C ASP A 469 -11.29 3.65 11.52
N CYS A 470 -11.43 4.98 11.55
CA CYS A 470 -12.69 5.69 11.58
C CYS A 470 -13.16 6.21 10.22
N CYS A 471 -12.34 6.03 9.17
CA CYS A 471 -12.65 6.49 7.83
C CYS A 471 -13.70 5.61 7.14
N ASN A 472 -14.47 6.23 6.24
CA ASN A 472 -15.44 5.53 5.39
C ASN A 472 -15.37 6.03 3.94
N PRO A 473 -15.72 5.21 2.95
CA PRO A 473 -15.92 5.68 1.58
C PRO A 473 -17.04 6.72 1.53
N VAL A 474 -16.89 7.72 0.65
CA VAL A 474 -17.91 8.75 0.41
C VAL A 474 -18.38 8.75 -1.03
N THR A 475 -19.63 9.17 -1.22
CA THR A 475 -20.20 9.42 -2.53
C THR A 475 -19.60 10.68 -3.15
N MET A 476 -19.48 10.72 -4.47
CA MET A 476 -18.98 11.90 -5.20
C MET A 476 -20.12 12.87 -5.53
N ASP A 477 -20.82 13.32 -4.48
CA ASP A 477 -21.96 14.23 -4.53
C ASP A 477 -21.97 15.19 -3.33
N GLU A 478 -23.01 16.01 -3.22
CA GLU A 478 -23.15 17.00 -2.16
C GLU A 478 -23.20 16.36 -0.76
N ASN A 479 -23.76 15.14 -0.64
CA ASN A 479 -23.84 14.43 0.63
C ASN A 479 -22.45 13.96 1.08
N GLY A 480 -21.65 13.39 0.18
CA GLY A 480 -20.27 13.01 0.49
C GLY A 480 -19.40 14.22 0.85
N ALA A 481 -19.57 15.34 0.14
CA ALA A 481 -18.88 16.59 0.49
C ALA A 481 -19.28 17.12 1.88
N ALA A 482 -20.56 17.01 2.26
CA ALA A 482 -21.05 17.41 3.58
C ALA A 482 -20.49 16.50 4.69
N ILE A 483 -20.42 15.19 4.48
CA ILE A 483 -19.83 14.23 5.43
C ILE A 483 -18.35 14.53 5.64
N ALA A 484 -17.58 14.75 4.57
CA ALA A 484 -16.17 15.10 4.67
C ALA A 484 -15.94 16.44 5.37
N ALA A 485 -16.81 17.44 5.15
CA ALA A 485 -16.78 18.71 5.87
C ALA A 485 -17.07 18.55 7.38
N GLU A 486 -17.99 17.65 7.76
CA GLU A 486 -18.25 17.32 9.17
C GLU A 486 -17.02 16.66 9.80
N CYS A 487 -16.41 15.71 9.10
CA CYS A 487 -15.19 15.03 9.54
C CYS A 487 -14.03 16.01 9.73
N PHE A 488 -13.87 17.00 8.84
CA PHE A 488 -12.88 18.07 9.00
C PHE A 488 -12.99 18.78 10.37
N TRP A 489 -14.22 19.06 10.83
CA TRP A 489 -14.45 19.71 12.12
C TRP A 489 -14.30 18.77 13.32
N ARG A 490 -14.72 17.51 13.17
CA ARG A 490 -14.61 16.46 14.20
C ARG A 490 -13.17 16.06 14.46
N ASN A 491 -12.34 16.06 13.43
CA ASN A 491 -10.93 15.73 13.53
C ASN A 491 -10.21 16.67 14.50
N ASP A 492 -9.17 16.14 15.12
CA ASP A 492 -8.17 16.92 15.84
C ASP A 492 -7.67 18.08 14.95
N PRO A 493 -7.33 19.26 15.51
CA PRO A 493 -7.03 20.46 14.72
C PRO A 493 -5.62 20.43 14.09
N TYR A 494 -5.32 19.37 13.34
CA TYR A 494 -4.12 19.23 12.52
C TYR A 494 -4.06 20.33 11.45
N TYR A 495 -5.18 20.59 10.77
CA TYR A 495 -5.27 21.52 9.64
C TYR A 495 -5.62 22.94 10.11
N PRO A 496 -5.17 23.99 9.39
CA PRO A 496 -5.63 25.37 9.60
C PRO A 496 -7.17 25.45 9.58
N ARG A 497 -7.76 26.34 10.38
CA ARG A 497 -9.23 26.49 10.50
C ARG A 497 -9.69 27.89 10.09
N PRO A 498 -10.88 28.03 9.48
CA PRO A 498 -11.48 29.32 9.22
C PRO A 498 -11.99 29.97 10.51
N GLY A 499 -12.40 31.24 10.42
CA GLY A 499 -13.14 31.93 11.48
C GLY A 499 -12.28 32.59 12.57
N SER A 500 -10.95 32.58 12.45
CA SER A 500 -10.08 33.36 13.34
C SER A 500 -10.28 34.86 13.13
N THR A 501 -10.19 35.65 14.21
CA THR A 501 -10.16 37.12 14.16
C THR A 501 -8.74 37.66 13.95
N ASP A 502 -7.72 36.82 14.09
CA ASP A 502 -6.32 37.17 13.88
C ASP A 502 -6.00 37.17 12.38
N THR A 503 -5.50 38.29 11.85
CA THR A 503 -5.19 38.44 10.41
C THR A 503 -4.19 37.41 9.91
N SER A 504 -3.19 37.04 10.73
CA SER A 504 -2.19 36.04 10.32
C SER A 504 -2.79 34.65 10.20
N ASP A 505 -3.76 34.31 11.06
CA ASP A 505 -4.48 33.04 10.98
C ASP A 505 -5.48 33.02 9.82
N GLN A 506 -6.08 34.16 9.47
CA GLN A 506 -6.93 34.29 8.27
C GLN A 506 -6.13 34.08 6.99
N GLU A 507 -4.96 34.72 6.87
CA GLU A 507 -4.05 34.52 5.74
C GLU A 507 -3.57 33.07 5.66
N PHE A 508 -3.31 32.45 6.82
CA PHE A 508 -2.90 31.05 6.91
C PHE A 508 -4.01 30.08 6.47
N TRP A 509 -5.26 30.34 6.86
CA TRP A 509 -6.42 29.61 6.34
C TRP A 509 -6.55 29.78 4.82
N CYS A 510 -6.43 31.00 4.30
CA CYS A 510 -6.51 31.26 2.85
C CYS A 510 -5.44 30.47 2.09
N ALA A 511 -4.20 30.43 2.58
CA ALA A 511 -3.14 29.65 1.94
C ALA A 511 -3.42 28.15 1.90
N PHE A 512 -4.00 27.58 2.96
CA PHE A 512 -4.47 26.20 2.98
C PHE A 512 -5.62 25.98 1.98
N LYS A 513 -6.66 26.83 2.05
CA LYS A 513 -7.85 26.77 1.21
C LYS A 513 -7.52 26.85 -0.27
N ASP A 514 -6.75 27.87 -0.67
CA ASP A 514 -6.41 28.11 -2.07
C ASP A 514 -5.63 26.93 -2.65
N HIS A 515 -4.72 26.36 -1.86
CA HIS A 515 -3.95 25.19 -2.27
C HIS A 515 -4.81 23.94 -2.34
N TYR A 516 -5.70 23.70 -1.37
CA TYR A 516 -6.66 22.60 -1.37
C TYR A 516 -7.56 22.64 -2.61
N LEU A 517 -8.15 23.80 -2.92
CA LEU A 517 -9.00 23.99 -4.09
C LEU A 517 -8.24 23.79 -5.39
N LYS A 518 -7.02 24.34 -5.48
CA LYS A 518 -6.16 24.17 -6.65
C LYS A 518 -5.86 22.69 -6.94
N VAL A 519 -5.40 21.94 -5.94
CA VAL A 519 -5.01 20.54 -6.16
C VAL A 519 -6.24 19.62 -6.30
N GLY A 520 -7.34 19.91 -5.60
CA GLY A 520 -8.61 19.21 -5.78
C GLY A 520 -9.18 19.40 -7.19
N GLY A 521 -9.13 20.62 -7.73
CA GLY A 521 -9.52 20.89 -9.12
C GLY A 521 -8.68 20.12 -10.13
N GLU A 522 -7.36 20.01 -9.91
CA GLU A 522 -6.47 19.21 -10.76
C GLU A 522 -6.75 17.70 -10.68
N MET A 523 -7.07 17.18 -9.49
CA MET A 523 -7.42 15.78 -9.28
C MET A 523 -8.73 15.42 -9.99
N LEU A 524 -9.71 16.32 -9.98
CA LEU A 524 -11.05 16.12 -10.57
C LEU A 524 -11.19 16.65 -12.00
N LYS A 525 -10.09 17.08 -12.65
CA LYS A 525 -10.16 17.74 -13.97
C LYS A 525 -10.81 16.89 -15.08
N LYS A 526 -10.72 15.56 -14.96
CA LYS A 526 -11.28 14.59 -15.93
C LYS A 526 -12.67 14.09 -15.56
N GLU A 527 -13.21 14.50 -14.41
CA GLU A 527 -14.52 14.09 -13.93
C GLU A 527 -15.65 14.93 -14.57
N GLU A 528 -16.90 14.55 -14.29
CA GLU A 528 -18.07 15.31 -14.74
C GLU A 528 -18.17 16.67 -14.03
N GLN A 529 -18.92 17.60 -14.65
CA GLN A 529 -19.04 18.97 -14.15
C GLN A 529 -19.67 19.05 -12.74
N SER A 530 -20.59 18.13 -12.43
CA SER A 530 -21.20 17.98 -11.10
C SER A 530 -20.15 17.68 -10.03
N VAL A 531 -19.18 16.81 -10.33
CA VAL A 531 -18.13 16.38 -9.41
C VAL A 531 -17.05 17.46 -9.24
N LYS A 532 -16.74 18.22 -10.30
CA LYS A 532 -15.72 19.30 -10.25
C LYS A 532 -16.02 20.40 -9.24
N GLY A 533 -17.28 20.61 -8.88
CA GLY A 533 -17.69 21.62 -7.90
C GLY A 533 -17.51 21.20 -6.43
N LEU A 534 -17.29 19.91 -6.15
CA LEU A 534 -17.27 19.38 -4.78
C LEU A 534 -16.17 19.94 -3.88
N PRO A 535 -14.94 20.22 -4.35
CA PRO A 535 -13.93 20.87 -3.51
C PRO A 535 -14.38 22.24 -3.00
N GLN A 536 -15.05 23.02 -3.86
CA GLN A 536 -15.56 24.34 -3.50
C GLN A 536 -16.73 24.25 -2.52
N LEU A 537 -17.63 23.28 -2.74
CA LEU A 537 -18.76 23.01 -1.85
C LEU A 537 -18.29 22.56 -0.46
N LEU A 538 -17.32 21.65 -0.38
CA LEU A 538 -16.77 21.21 0.91
C LEU A 538 -16.19 22.41 1.67
N ILE A 539 -15.38 23.25 1.01
CA ILE A 539 -14.78 24.43 1.64
C ILE A 539 -15.86 25.42 2.09
N SER A 540 -16.92 25.66 1.32
CA SER A 540 -17.99 26.55 1.75
C SER A 540 -18.70 26.03 3.00
N ILE A 541 -18.97 24.72 3.08
CA ILE A 541 -19.56 24.09 4.28
C ILE A 541 -18.60 24.20 5.47
N VAL A 542 -17.30 24.03 5.25
CA VAL A 542 -16.30 24.21 6.32
C VAL A 542 -16.27 25.65 6.83
N GLU A 543 -16.37 26.65 5.94
CA GLU A 543 -16.38 28.08 6.29
C GLU A 543 -17.67 28.53 7.00
N GLU A 544 -18.81 27.85 6.78
CA GLU A 544 -20.03 28.06 7.58
C GLU A 544 -19.83 27.67 9.07
N GLY A 545 -18.83 26.84 9.34
CA GLY A 545 -18.48 26.37 10.67
C GLY A 545 -19.13 25.03 11.04
N PRO A 546 -18.77 24.47 12.20
CA PRO A 546 -19.30 23.19 12.65
C PRO A 546 -20.82 23.29 12.88
N LYS A 547 -21.58 22.35 12.32
CA LYS A 547 -22.99 22.15 12.67
C LYS A 547 -23.06 21.57 14.08
N PHE A 548 -22.85 22.38 15.10
CA PHE A 548 -23.14 21.96 16.46
C PHE A 548 -24.64 21.66 16.52
N ALA A 549 -25.00 20.39 16.77
CA ALA A 549 -26.34 20.06 17.18
C ALA A 549 -26.71 21.03 18.30
N LYS A 550 -27.72 21.88 18.07
CA LYS A 550 -28.29 22.72 19.11
C LYS A 550 -28.58 21.78 20.28
N LYS A 551 -27.77 21.86 21.35
CA LYS A 551 -28.17 21.31 22.64
C LYS A 551 -29.44 22.08 22.97
N ASN A 552 -30.59 21.41 22.88
CA ASN A 552 -31.83 21.92 23.43
C ASN A 552 -31.54 22.23 24.91
N THR A 553 -31.47 23.53 25.20
CA THR A 553 -31.49 24.09 26.55
C THR A 553 -32.74 23.67 27.29
#